data_AF-A2GCC6-F1
#
_entry.id   AF-A2GCC6-F1
#
_cell.length_a   1.000
_cell.length_b   1.000
_cell.length_c   1.000
_cell.angle_alpha   90.00
_cell.angle_beta   90.00
_cell.angle_gamma   90.00
#
_symmetry.space_group_name_H-M   'P 1'
#
loop_
_entity.id
_entity.type
_entity.pdbx_description
1 polymer ?
#
loop_
_entity_poly.entity_id
_entity_poly.type
_entity_poly.pdbx_seq_one_letter_code
_entity_poly.pdbx_strand_id
1 'polypeptide(L)'
;MRAFEQCSGLTVIIIPDSVVEIDSSSFIFCENLQRIQLPMSMSISNDMLLIGGIFPQNCIINYKFKKNDTKILSYSYYNNQKLTEINLNKIFFGNETLDLPENLISIEKWSFVDCPNLEKINLPASVKQIGKEAFHACEKLVTVIFNSLDISLSYQSFSDSIAFQFPEPEYGYKAYEYSRQGNEELTIPSNITYLPPFCFYDSFFVNLSLKSIKKIGTNCFAGARMTEIDLTGVEILGGCAFANCPNLERVILSDSLIMIGEYAFYSCDQLRILEFNTQHSIELQEYAFSDCNGLDISLILSKIEYVPDYCFAYLKNVQEIIIPSNIEYIGDGAFSGSYEKKKKKRKKKGIGASRHFVPSSPEDV
;
A
#
# COMPACT_ATOMS: atom_id res chain seq x y z
N MET A 1 3.95 -27.92 -14.65
CA MET A 1 4.88 -28.89 -15.29
C MET A 1 6.19 -28.83 -14.50
N ARG A 2 6.72 -29.96 -14.00
CA ARG A 2 7.83 -29.98 -13.04
C ARG A 2 9.18 -30.34 -13.69
N ALA A 3 9.59 -29.55 -14.68
CA ALA A 3 10.65 -29.92 -15.63
C ALA A 3 12.02 -30.23 -14.99
N PHE A 4 12.39 -29.52 -13.91
CA PHE A 4 13.65 -29.68 -13.18
C PHE A 4 13.41 -29.93 -11.68
N GLU A 5 12.24 -30.40 -11.26
CA GLU A 5 11.97 -30.65 -9.84
C GLU A 5 13.03 -31.58 -9.21
N GLN A 6 13.49 -31.24 -8.00
CA GLN A 6 14.47 -32.02 -7.23
C GLN A 6 15.79 -32.29 -7.96
N CYS A 7 16.16 -31.49 -8.96
CA CYS A 7 17.46 -31.58 -9.62
C CYS A 7 18.58 -31.03 -8.72
N SER A 8 18.87 -31.72 -7.60
CA SER A 8 19.84 -31.30 -6.59
C SER A 8 21.28 -31.28 -7.10
N GLY A 9 21.59 -31.84 -8.27
CA GLY A 9 22.89 -31.70 -8.92
C GLY A 9 23.00 -30.47 -9.84
N LEU A 10 21.88 -29.82 -10.17
CA LEU A 10 21.84 -28.69 -11.09
C LEU A 10 22.39 -27.44 -10.39
N THR A 11 23.53 -26.94 -10.84
CA THR A 11 24.15 -25.72 -10.30
C THR A 11 24.00 -24.51 -11.21
N VAL A 12 23.95 -24.71 -12.53
CA VAL A 12 23.78 -23.64 -13.52
C VAL A 12 22.84 -24.08 -14.64
N ILE A 13 21.93 -23.21 -15.07
CA ILE A 13 21.10 -23.42 -16.27
C ILE A 13 20.97 -22.14 -17.10
N ILE A 14 20.97 -22.28 -18.43
CA ILE A 14 20.73 -21.18 -19.37
C ILE A 14 19.49 -21.54 -20.16
N ILE A 15 18.45 -20.71 -20.04
CA ILE A 15 17.20 -20.87 -20.77
C ILE A 15 17.31 -20.07 -22.07
N PRO A 16 17.15 -20.70 -23.25
CA PRO A 16 17.32 -20.03 -24.53
C PRO A 16 16.17 -19.07 -24.84
N ASP A 17 16.45 -18.01 -25.61
CA ASP A 17 15.48 -16.95 -26.00
C ASP A 17 14.25 -17.44 -26.76
N SER A 18 14.23 -18.68 -27.24
CA SER A 18 13.05 -19.30 -27.84
C SER A 18 12.00 -19.75 -26.81
N VAL A 19 12.35 -19.83 -25.52
CA VAL A 19 11.43 -20.21 -24.44
C VAL A 19 10.60 -19.00 -24.05
N VAL A 20 9.29 -19.07 -24.31
CA VAL A 20 8.35 -17.97 -24.05
C VAL A 20 7.68 -18.07 -22.68
N GLU A 21 7.71 -19.24 -22.04
CA GLU A 21 7.03 -19.53 -20.78
C GLU A 21 7.81 -20.58 -19.97
N ILE A 22 7.89 -20.40 -18.65
CA ILE A 22 8.38 -21.38 -17.68
C ILE A 22 7.27 -21.56 -16.64
N ASP A 23 6.88 -22.80 -16.39
CA ASP A 23 5.89 -23.10 -15.35
C ASP A 23 6.47 -22.84 -13.96
N SER A 24 5.67 -22.28 -13.05
CA SER A 24 6.10 -21.93 -11.71
C SER A 24 6.63 -23.12 -10.90
N SER A 25 6.28 -24.36 -11.24
CA SER A 25 6.81 -25.55 -10.58
C SER A 25 8.09 -26.12 -11.19
N SER A 26 8.69 -25.44 -12.17
CA SER A 26 9.77 -26.01 -12.98
C SER A 26 11.06 -26.27 -12.19
N PHE A 27 11.36 -25.49 -11.15
CA PHE A 27 12.65 -25.55 -10.42
C PHE A 27 12.51 -25.86 -8.91
N ILE A 28 11.32 -26.31 -8.48
CA ILE A 28 11.07 -26.64 -7.08
C ILE A 28 12.11 -27.66 -6.56
N PHE A 29 12.65 -27.42 -5.36
CA PHE A 29 13.67 -28.26 -4.72
C PHE A 29 14.99 -28.44 -5.51
N CYS A 30 15.34 -27.52 -6.42
CA CYS A 30 16.68 -27.46 -7.01
C CYS A 30 17.71 -26.87 -6.03
N GLU A 31 17.90 -27.46 -4.84
CA GLU A 31 18.57 -26.83 -3.69
C GLU A 31 19.99 -26.30 -3.95
N ASN A 32 20.72 -26.88 -4.91
CA ASN A 32 22.08 -26.46 -5.28
C ASN A 32 22.15 -25.54 -6.51
N LEU A 33 21.03 -25.11 -7.07
CA LEU A 33 21.01 -24.19 -8.21
C LEU A 33 21.59 -22.84 -7.78
N GLN A 34 22.74 -22.52 -8.36
CA GLN A 34 23.50 -21.31 -8.08
C GLN A 34 23.28 -20.22 -9.12
N ARG A 35 22.96 -20.56 -10.38
CA ARG A 35 22.72 -19.57 -11.44
C ARG A 35 21.72 -20.06 -12.49
N ILE A 36 20.74 -19.24 -12.84
CA ILE A 36 19.85 -19.40 -13.98
C ILE A 36 19.94 -18.17 -14.88
N GLN A 37 19.95 -18.33 -16.20
CA GLN A 37 19.73 -17.23 -17.16
C GLN A 37 18.36 -17.39 -17.82
N LEU A 38 17.50 -16.39 -17.66
CA LEU A 38 16.16 -16.36 -18.22
C LEU A 38 16.17 -15.70 -19.63
N PRO A 39 15.23 -16.06 -20.51
CA PRO A 39 15.20 -15.56 -21.87
C PRO A 39 14.62 -14.14 -21.95
N MET A 40 15.11 -13.34 -22.90
CA MET A 40 14.70 -11.94 -23.09
C MET A 40 13.27 -11.77 -23.64
N SER A 41 12.73 -12.82 -24.24
CA SER A 41 11.42 -12.86 -24.89
C SER A 41 10.30 -13.29 -23.96
N MET A 42 10.63 -13.73 -22.74
CA MET A 42 9.66 -14.29 -21.80
C MET A 42 8.60 -13.25 -21.44
N SER A 43 7.34 -13.65 -21.56
CA SER A 43 6.27 -12.98 -20.84
C SER A 43 6.25 -13.59 -19.45
N ILE A 44 6.90 -12.94 -18.48
CA ILE A 44 6.82 -13.39 -17.09
C ILE A 44 5.37 -13.19 -16.66
N SER A 45 4.60 -14.29 -16.59
CA SER A 45 3.35 -14.27 -15.85
C SER A 45 3.70 -14.00 -14.39
N ASN A 46 2.91 -13.13 -13.73
CA ASN A 46 3.13 -12.78 -12.32
C ASN A 46 3.42 -14.04 -11.49
N ASP A 47 2.74 -15.16 -11.77
CA ASP A 47 2.82 -16.42 -11.04
C ASP A 47 4.22 -17.05 -10.95
N MET A 48 5.13 -16.78 -11.90
CA MET A 48 6.45 -17.41 -11.91
C MET A 48 7.49 -16.71 -11.02
N LEU A 49 7.26 -15.46 -10.62
CA LEU A 49 8.04 -14.77 -9.57
C LEU A 49 7.27 -14.68 -8.25
N LEU A 50 5.94 -14.82 -8.28
CA LEU A 50 5.03 -14.77 -7.13
C LEU A 50 5.19 -15.92 -6.14
N ILE A 51 5.60 -17.11 -6.59
CA ILE A 51 5.72 -18.27 -5.69
C ILE A 51 7.11 -18.25 -5.09
N GLY A 52 7.24 -17.69 -3.88
CA GLY A 52 8.45 -17.85 -3.07
C GLY A 52 8.85 -19.33 -3.03
N GLY A 53 10.10 -19.64 -3.41
CA GLY A 53 10.64 -21.00 -3.37
C GLY A 53 10.82 -21.72 -4.71
N ILE A 54 10.60 -21.06 -5.85
CA ILE A 54 10.91 -21.64 -7.17
C ILE A 54 12.42 -21.82 -7.35
N PHE A 55 13.20 -20.83 -6.91
CA PHE A 55 14.65 -20.86 -6.94
C PHE A 55 15.22 -20.86 -5.52
N PRO A 56 16.38 -21.51 -5.30
CA PRO A 56 17.08 -21.41 -4.02
C PRO A 56 17.36 -19.97 -3.62
N GLN A 57 17.37 -19.69 -2.32
CA GLN A 57 17.58 -18.35 -1.74
C GLN A 57 18.91 -17.69 -2.20
N ASN A 58 19.90 -18.47 -2.61
CA ASN A 58 21.20 -17.98 -3.08
C ASN A 58 21.39 -18.08 -4.59
N CYS A 59 20.37 -18.49 -5.33
CA CYS A 59 20.44 -18.64 -6.78
C CYS A 59 20.52 -17.28 -7.46
N ILE A 60 21.47 -17.17 -8.40
CA ILE A 60 21.66 -16.01 -9.26
C ILE A 60 20.69 -16.09 -10.44
N ILE A 61 19.89 -15.07 -10.73
CA ILE A 61 18.91 -15.10 -11.85
C ILE A 61 19.24 -14.01 -12.89
N ASN A 62 19.70 -14.38 -14.06
CA ASN A 62 20.07 -13.42 -15.08
C ASN A 62 18.83 -13.03 -15.87
N TYR A 63 18.30 -11.82 -15.63
CA TYR A 63 17.17 -11.25 -16.35
C TYR A 63 17.46 -9.81 -16.78
N LYS A 64 17.02 -9.46 -18.00
CA LYS A 64 17.24 -8.16 -18.63
C LYS A 64 15.91 -7.55 -19.07
N PHE A 65 15.39 -6.60 -18.29
CA PHE A 65 14.40 -5.60 -18.70
C PHE A 65 14.80 -4.92 -20.02
N LYS A 66 13.81 -4.65 -20.86
CA LYS A 66 13.98 -3.90 -22.10
C LYS A 66 14.02 -2.41 -21.78
N LYS A 67 14.71 -1.62 -22.60
CA LYS A 67 14.78 -0.15 -22.48
C LYS A 67 13.39 0.52 -22.40
N ASN A 68 12.36 -0.14 -22.95
CA ASN A 68 10.99 0.36 -23.00
C ASN A 68 10.05 -0.32 -22.00
N ASP A 69 10.58 -1.03 -21.01
CA ASP A 69 9.72 -1.64 -19.99
C ASP A 69 9.04 -0.54 -19.17
N THR A 70 7.72 -0.69 -19.03
CA THR A 70 6.86 0.29 -18.36
C THR A 70 6.48 -0.13 -16.96
N LYS A 71 6.81 -1.36 -16.53
CA LYS A 71 6.44 -1.90 -15.23
C LYS A 71 7.54 -2.77 -14.63
N ILE A 72 7.74 -2.65 -13.32
CA ILE A 72 8.46 -3.65 -12.52
C ILE A 72 7.41 -4.47 -11.77
N LEU A 73 7.32 -5.76 -12.09
CA LEU A 73 6.27 -6.64 -11.58
C LEU A 73 6.45 -6.97 -10.10
N SER A 74 5.38 -7.45 -9.47
CA SER A 74 5.41 -7.86 -8.07
C SER A 74 6.45 -8.94 -7.84
N TYR A 75 7.14 -8.87 -6.70
CA TYR A 75 8.16 -9.85 -6.29
C TYR A 75 9.37 -9.99 -7.22
N SER A 76 9.58 -9.04 -8.15
CA SER A 76 10.69 -9.10 -9.11
C SER A 76 12.07 -9.32 -8.47
N TYR A 77 12.25 -8.88 -7.22
CA TYR A 77 13.51 -8.94 -6.47
C TYR A 77 13.32 -9.41 -5.01
N TYR A 78 12.32 -10.26 -4.74
CA TYR A 78 11.98 -10.75 -3.39
C TYR A 78 13.01 -11.73 -2.80
N ASN A 79 13.30 -11.61 -1.49
CA ASN A 79 14.06 -12.58 -0.66
C ASN A 79 15.43 -13.01 -1.23
N ASN A 80 16.28 -12.07 -1.64
CA ASN A 80 17.69 -12.34 -1.97
C ASN A 80 17.95 -13.23 -3.21
N GLN A 81 17.02 -13.35 -4.17
CA GLN A 81 17.35 -13.96 -5.47
C GLN A 81 18.37 -13.06 -6.20
N LYS A 82 19.61 -13.54 -6.41
CA LYS A 82 20.74 -12.74 -6.91
C LYS A 82 20.59 -12.45 -8.40
N LEU A 83 19.73 -11.54 -8.82
CA LEU A 83 19.52 -11.34 -10.26
C LEU A 83 20.75 -10.71 -10.94
N THR A 84 21.29 -11.26 -12.04
CA THR A 84 22.37 -10.61 -12.83
C THR A 84 22.04 -10.45 -14.30
N GLU A 85 21.46 -9.32 -14.69
CA GLU A 85 22.03 -8.39 -15.68
C GLU A 85 20.97 -7.40 -16.21
N ILE A 86 20.53 -6.51 -15.32
CA ILE A 86 20.54 -5.04 -15.49
C ILE A 86 21.35 -4.46 -14.35
N ASN A 87 22.67 -4.58 -14.40
CA ASN A 87 23.59 -4.05 -13.38
C ASN A 87 23.17 -4.16 -11.89
N LEU A 88 22.34 -5.15 -11.54
CA LEU A 88 21.88 -5.42 -10.17
C LEU A 88 23.04 -5.90 -9.31
N ASN A 89 24.12 -6.39 -9.93
CA ASN A 89 25.42 -6.62 -9.27
C ASN A 89 25.91 -5.39 -8.49
N LYS A 90 25.53 -4.17 -8.89
CA LYS A 90 25.94 -2.94 -8.20
C LYS A 90 25.07 -2.58 -7.01
N ILE A 91 23.79 -2.94 -7.02
CA ILE A 91 22.85 -2.76 -5.89
C ILE A 91 23.09 -3.81 -4.81
N PHE A 92 23.53 -5.00 -5.21
CA PHE A 92 23.74 -6.10 -4.29
C PHE A 92 25.21 -6.29 -3.87
N PHE A 93 26.19 -5.69 -4.55
CA PHE A 93 27.63 -5.85 -4.24
C PHE A 93 28.50 -4.58 -4.41
N GLY A 94 27.94 -3.38 -4.60
CA GLY A 94 28.72 -2.13 -4.78
C GLY A 94 28.04 -0.86 -4.26
N ASN A 95 28.76 0.27 -4.28
CA ASN A 95 28.37 1.57 -3.71
C ASN A 95 27.69 2.52 -4.75
N GLU A 96 26.97 2.01 -5.75
CA GLU A 96 26.41 2.83 -6.85
C GLU A 96 24.91 2.59 -7.09
N THR A 97 24.22 3.62 -7.63
CA THR A 97 22.76 3.76 -7.79
C THR A 97 22.09 2.74 -8.72
N LEU A 98 20.86 2.29 -8.40
CA LEU A 98 19.99 1.49 -9.29
C LEU A 98 19.53 2.30 -10.51
N ASP A 99 19.92 1.85 -11.71
CA ASP A 99 19.44 2.41 -12.99
C ASP A 99 18.09 1.79 -13.37
N LEU A 100 17.02 2.59 -13.29
CA LEU A 100 15.68 2.18 -13.69
C LEU A 100 15.40 2.52 -15.17
N PRO A 101 14.49 1.79 -15.85
CA PRO A 101 14.08 2.12 -17.21
C PRO A 101 13.51 3.55 -17.30
N GLU A 102 13.93 4.33 -18.30
CA GLU A 102 13.46 5.72 -18.47
C GLU A 102 11.95 5.82 -18.68
N ASN A 103 11.31 4.77 -19.19
CA ASN A 103 9.86 4.70 -19.45
C ASN A 103 9.08 3.96 -18.35
N LEU A 104 9.69 3.68 -17.20
CA LEU A 104 9.05 2.99 -16.08
C LEU A 104 7.87 3.80 -15.54
N ILE A 105 6.67 3.23 -15.60
CA ILE A 105 5.42 3.87 -15.15
C ILE A 105 5.05 3.39 -13.74
N SER A 106 5.15 2.09 -13.47
CA SER A 106 4.79 1.52 -12.16
C SER A 106 5.84 0.57 -11.60
N ILE A 107 6.02 0.61 -10.29
CA ILE A 107 6.70 -0.40 -9.49
C ILE A 107 5.62 -1.09 -8.67
N GLU A 108 5.37 -2.37 -8.92
CA GLU A 108 4.26 -3.08 -8.31
C GLU A 108 4.57 -3.47 -6.84
N LYS A 109 3.57 -4.01 -6.15
CA LYS A 109 3.70 -4.44 -4.75
C LYS A 109 4.85 -5.44 -4.57
N TRP A 110 5.57 -5.32 -3.46
CA TRP A 110 6.66 -6.22 -3.07
C TRP A 110 7.83 -6.37 -4.07
N SER A 111 8.00 -5.46 -5.04
CA SER A 111 9.00 -5.63 -6.10
C SER A 111 10.45 -5.75 -5.60
N PHE A 112 10.84 -5.02 -4.54
CA PHE A 112 12.19 -4.91 -3.99
C PHE A 112 12.24 -5.20 -2.48
N VAL A 113 11.36 -6.06 -1.95
CA VAL A 113 11.36 -6.40 -0.52
C VAL A 113 12.67 -7.06 -0.13
N ASP A 114 13.22 -6.67 1.03
CA ASP A 114 14.43 -7.26 1.61
C ASP A 114 15.62 -7.20 0.63
N CYS A 115 15.90 -6.00 0.11
CA CYS A 115 17.13 -5.73 -0.64
C CYS A 115 18.20 -5.15 0.32
N PRO A 116 19.04 -5.98 0.97
CA PRO A 116 19.88 -5.57 2.10
C PRO A 116 21.06 -4.66 1.74
N ASN A 117 21.29 -4.41 0.44
CA ASN A 117 22.38 -3.60 -0.06
C ASN A 117 21.93 -2.39 -0.87
N LEU A 118 20.62 -2.23 -1.11
CA LEU A 118 20.10 -1.05 -1.81
C LEU A 118 20.20 0.17 -0.89
N GLU A 119 21.20 1.02 -1.09
CA GLU A 119 21.41 2.22 -0.26
C GLU A 119 20.66 3.45 -0.76
N LYS A 120 20.56 3.57 -2.10
CA LYS A 120 19.99 4.73 -2.78
C LYS A 120 19.31 4.31 -4.08
N ILE A 121 18.17 4.92 -4.37
CA ILE A 121 17.44 4.74 -5.63
C ILE A 121 17.07 6.09 -6.26
N ASN A 122 17.15 6.18 -7.58
CA ASN A 122 16.72 7.33 -8.36
C ASN A 122 15.56 6.93 -9.27
N LEU A 123 14.36 7.46 -9.00
CA LEU A 123 13.13 7.15 -9.71
C LEU A 123 12.96 8.08 -10.91
N PRO A 124 12.84 7.55 -12.14
CA PRO A 124 12.64 8.38 -13.32
C PRO A 124 11.32 9.14 -13.25
N ALA A 125 11.25 10.29 -13.93
CA ALA A 125 10.07 11.18 -13.88
C ALA A 125 8.78 10.52 -14.43
N SER A 126 8.93 9.44 -15.18
CA SER A 126 7.86 8.61 -15.73
C SER A 126 7.15 7.76 -14.67
N VAL A 127 7.77 7.49 -13.51
CA VAL A 127 7.15 6.67 -12.47
C VAL A 127 5.98 7.43 -11.86
N LYS A 128 4.79 6.83 -11.95
CA LYS A 128 3.52 7.36 -11.43
C LYS A 128 3.00 6.60 -10.22
N GLN A 129 3.43 5.34 -10.05
CA GLN A 129 2.92 4.49 -8.99
C GLN A 129 4.01 3.59 -8.40
N ILE A 130 4.04 3.50 -7.07
CA ILE A 130 4.81 2.51 -6.32
C ILE A 130 3.84 1.77 -5.40
N GLY A 131 3.80 0.46 -5.53
CA GLY A 131 2.86 -0.42 -4.86
C GLY A 131 3.26 -0.75 -3.42
N LYS A 132 2.31 -1.36 -2.71
CA LYS A 132 2.43 -1.73 -1.30
C LYS A 132 3.72 -2.49 -1.02
N GLU A 133 4.43 -2.08 0.02
CA GLU A 133 5.65 -2.75 0.50
C GLU A 133 6.73 -2.95 -0.58
N ALA A 134 6.71 -2.15 -1.66
CA ALA A 134 7.64 -2.33 -2.79
C ALA A 134 9.11 -2.34 -2.35
N PHE A 135 9.51 -1.54 -1.36
CA PHE A 135 10.87 -1.49 -0.80
C PHE A 135 10.88 -1.79 0.71
N HIS A 136 9.96 -2.62 1.18
CA HIS A 136 9.91 -3.02 2.58
C HIS A 136 11.16 -3.82 2.97
N ALA A 137 11.63 -3.67 4.22
CA ALA A 137 12.82 -4.35 4.74
C ALA A 137 14.14 -4.12 3.96
N CYS A 138 14.23 -3.08 3.12
CA CYS A 138 15.50 -2.62 2.56
C CYS A 138 16.33 -1.89 3.64
N GLU A 139 16.98 -2.63 4.54
CA GLU A 139 17.60 -2.09 5.76
C GLU A 139 18.66 -1.01 5.52
N LYS A 140 19.33 -1.04 4.36
CA LYS A 140 20.34 -0.04 3.98
C LYS A 140 19.79 1.12 3.16
N LEU A 141 18.54 1.05 2.70
CA LEU A 141 17.96 2.13 1.88
C LEU A 141 17.76 3.34 2.77
N VAL A 142 18.53 4.39 2.50
CA VAL A 142 18.50 5.64 3.28
C VAL A 142 18.02 6.81 2.45
N THR A 143 18.05 6.73 1.11
CA THR A 143 17.66 7.84 0.23
C THR A 143 16.93 7.39 -1.02
N VAL A 144 15.77 7.99 -1.28
CA VAL A 144 15.03 7.87 -2.54
C VAL A 144 14.97 9.24 -3.19
N ILE A 145 15.42 9.32 -4.43
CA ILE A 145 15.30 10.51 -5.26
C ILE A 145 14.13 10.33 -6.23
N PHE A 146 13.15 11.22 -6.16
CA PHE A 146 12.07 11.34 -7.11
C PHE A 146 12.44 12.40 -8.16
N ASN A 147 12.18 12.12 -9.44
CA ASN A 147 12.28 13.12 -10.51
C ASN A 147 10.91 13.65 -10.96
N SER A 148 9.84 13.38 -10.19
CA SER A 148 8.47 13.82 -10.44
C SER A 148 7.76 14.10 -9.11
N LEU A 149 6.82 15.06 -9.12
CA LEU A 149 5.89 15.35 -8.02
C LEU A 149 4.54 14.63 -8.18
N ASP A 150 4.30 14.08 -9.36
CA ASP A 150 3.11 13.32 -9.70
C ASP A 150 3.42 11.84 -9.50
N ILE A 151 3.38 11.42 -8.23
CA ILE A 151 3.67 10.06 -7.78
C ILE A 151 2.66 9.61 -6.72
N SER A 152 2.14 8.40 -6.90
CA SER A 152 1.35 7.68 -5.90
C SER A 152 2.19 6.62 -5.22
N LEU A 153 2.23 6.64 -3.89
CA LEU A 153 2.85 5.61 -3.06
C LEU A 153 1.77 4.91 -2.26
N SER A 154 1.69 3.60 -2.39
CA SER A 154 0.81 2.78 -1.54
C SER A 154 1.42 2.57 -0.15
N TYR A 155 0.63 2.02 0.76
CA TYR A 155 1.02 1.73 2.14
C TYR A 155 2.39 1.03 2.24
N GLN A 156 3.26 1.55 3.10
CA GLN A 156 4.61 1.02 3.36
C GLN A 156 5.47 0.77 2.12
N SER A 157 5.24 1.49 1.01
CA SER A 157 6.10 1.42 -0.18
C SER A 157 7.59 1.55 0.16
N PHE A 158 7.90 2.31 1.21
CA PHE A 158 9.21 2.52 1.80
C PHE A 158 9.13 2.41 3.33
N SER A 159 10.25 2.07 3.98
CA SER A 159 10.39 2.14 5.43
C SER A 159 10.46 3.58 5.94
N ASP A 160 9.99 3.84 7.18
CA ASP A 160 9.86 5.19 7.77
C ASP A 160 11.19 5.95 7.94
N SER A 161 12.32 5.25 7.90
CA SER A 161 13.66 5.81 8.07
C SER A 161 14.25 6.44 6.80
N ILE A 162 13.54 6.37 5.67
CA ILE A 162 14.08 6.81 4.37
C ILE A 162 13.94 8.32 4.21
N ALA A 163 15.02 8.97 3.75
CA ALA A 163 14.99 10.35 3.31
C ALA A 163 14.49 10.45 1.87
N PHE A 164 13.46 11.25 1.64
CA PHE A 164 12.93 11.53 0.30
C PHE A 164 13.47 12.85 -0.24
N GLN A 165 13.95 12.82 -1.47
CA GLN A 165 14.38 13.99 -2.23
C GLN A 165 13.47 14.13 -3.44
N PHE A 166 12.75 15.24 -3.54
CA PHE A 166 11.86 15.55 -4.65
C PHE A 166 12.43 16.67 -5.51
N PRO A 167 12.00 16.81 -6.78
CA PRO A 167 12.41 17.95 -7.58
C PRO A 167 11.76 19.23 -7.02
N GLU A 168 12.38 20.38 -7.30
CA GLU A 168 11.76 21.66 -6.99
C GLU A 168 10.44 21.81 -7.76
N PRO A 169 9.33 22.23 -7.11
CA PRO A 169 8.06 22.41 -7.79
C PRO A 169 8.12 23.56 -8.80
N GLU A 170 7.59 23.30 -10.01
CA GLU A 170 7.41 24.31 -11.06
C GLU A 170 6.55 25.48 -10.55
N TYR A 171 5.57 25.17 -9.69
CA TYR A 171 4.71 26.14 -9.03
C TYR A 171 4.61 25.84 -7.53
N GLY A 172 5.51 26.45 -6.76
CA GLY A 172 5.16 26.97 -5.44
C GLY A 172 5.35 26.06 -4.24
N TYR A 173 5.83 26.74 -3.19
CA TYR A 173 6.09 26.29 -1.83
C TYR A 173 7.14 25.18 -1.70
N LYS A 174 8.20 25.45 -0.95
CA LYS A 174 9.24 24.50 -0.54
C LYS A 174 8.66 23.51 0.47
N ALA A 175 7.59 22.83 0.09
CA ALA A 175 6.72 22.09 0.98
C ALA A 175 7.51 20.98 1.68
N TYR A 176 8.48 20.37 0.99
CA TYR A 176 9.41 19.39 1.55
C TYR A 176 10.26 19.88 2.73
N GLU A 177 10.48 21.19 2.87
CA GLU A 177 11.19 21.75 4.03
C GLU A 177 10.38 21.63 5.32
N TYR A 178 9.04 21.45 5.22
CA TYR A 178 8.14 21.38 6.37
C TYR A 178 7.84 19.94 6.84
N SER A 179 8.30 18.94 6.08
CA SER A 179 8.26 17.56 6.55
C SER A 179 9.07 17.43 7.84
N ARG A 180 8.50 16.76 8.84
CA ARG A 180 9.08 16.59 10.18
C ARG A 180 9.36 17.92 10.92
N GLN A 181 8.73 19.02 10.52
CA GLN A 181 8.81 20.30 11.22
C GLN A 181 7.56 20.55 12.07
N GLY A 182 7.71 21.32 13.14
CA GLY A 182 6.60 21.87 13.91
C GLY A 182 6.36 23.33 13.55
N ASN A 183 5.14 23.68 13.15
CA ASN A 183 4.74 25.05 12.86
C ASN A 183 3.51 25.42 13.70
N GLU A 184 3.61 26.49 14.49
CA GLU A 184 2.47 26.98 15.27
C GLU A 184 1.37 27.57 14.36
N GLU A 185 1.77 28.26 13.29
CA GLU A 185 0.84 28.81 12.30
C GLU A 185 1.42 28.65 10.90
N LEU A 186 0.62 28.10 9.98
CA LEU A 186 0.99 27.98 8.58
C LEU A 186 -0.14 28.45 7.66
N THR A 187 0.10 29.54 6.93
CA THR A 187 -0.77 30.01 5.84
C THR A 187 -0.16 29.67 4.49
N ILE A 188 -0.89 28.90 3.69
CA ILE A 188 -0.47 28.55 2.33
C ILE A 188 -0.86 29.70 1.37
N PRO A 189 0.05 30.17 0.50
CA PRO A 189 -0.26 31.23 -0.46
C PRO A 189 -1.43 30.86 -1.38
N SER A 190 -2.31 31.82 -1.67
CA SER A 190 -3.58 31.56 -2.37
C SER A 190 -3.46 31.11 -3.82
N ASN A 191 -2.28 31.25 -4.44
CA ASN A 191 -1.99 30.76 -5.79
C ASN A 191 -1.63 29.26 -5.80
N ILE A 192 -1.43 28.64 -4.63
CA ILE A 192 -1.19 27.21 -4.51
C ILE A 192 -2.53 26.49 -4.48
N THR A 193 -2.71 25.55 -5.41
CA THR A 193 -3.92 24.71 -5.51
C THR A 193 -3.63 23.22 -5.35
N TYR A 194 -2.36 22.83 -5.34
CA TYR A 194 -1.92 21.45 -5.17
C TYR A 194 -0.87 21.37 -4.09
N LEU A 195 -1.08 20.48 -3.12
CA LEU A 195 -0.08 20.08 -2.15
C LEU A 195 0.59 18.81 -2.66
N PRO A 196 1.91 18.83 -2.94
CA PRO A 196 2.60 17.67 -3.50
C PRO A 196 2.70 16.50 -2.50
N PRO A 197 3.16 15.31 -2.89
CA PRO A 197 3.35 14.22 -1.95
C PRO A 197 4.30 14.60 -0.81
N PHE A 198 4.15 14.01 0.37
CA PHE A 198 5.05 14.18 1.53
C PHE A 198 5.26 15.60 2.10
N CYS A 199 4.58 16.63 1.59
CA CYS A 199 4.86 18.01 1.99
C CYS A 199 4.88 18.28 3.50
N PHE A 200 3.97 17.65 4.23
CA PHE A 200 3.79 17.84 5.65
C PHE A 200 3.86 16.50 6.40
N TYR A 201 4.63 15.55 5.87
CA TYR A 201 4.79 14.23 6.48
C TYR A 201 5.38 14.35 7.89
N ASP A 202 4.77 13.71 8.88
CA ASP A 202 5.15 13.70 10.30
C ASP A 202 5.40 15.11 10.88
N SER A 203 4.62 16.08 10.40
CA SER A 203 4.69 17.48 10.85
C SER A 203 3.73 17.76 12.01
N PHE A 204 3.89 18.90 12.67
CA PHE A 204 2.98 19.35 13.74
C PHE A 204 2.38 20.72 13.39
N PHE A 205 1.06 20.86 13.56
CA PHE A 205 0.34 22.11 13.34
C PHE A 205 -0.55 22.46 14.53
N VAL A 206 -0.56 23.73 14.91
CA VAL A 206 -1.62 24.28 15.79
C VAL A 206 -2.73 24.89 14.94
N ASN A 207 -2.39 25.68 13.92
CA ASN A 207 -3.33 26.23 12.95
C ASN A 207 -2.84 26.04 11.51
N LEU A 208 -3.67 25.38 10.67
CA LEU A 208 -3.42 25.17 9.24
C LEU A 208 -4.66 25.56 8.44
N SER A 209 -4.48 26.38 7.40
CA SER A 209 -5.56 26.80 6.49
C SER A 209 -5.30 26.34 5.06
N LEU A 210 -6.26 25.61 4.47
CA LEU A 210 -6.15 24.99 3.14
C LEU A 210 -7.10 25.60 2.08
N LYS A 211 -7.56 26.83 2.26
CA LYS A 211 -8.64 27.46 1.46
C LYS A 211 -8.48 27.44 -0.07
N SER A 212 -7.24 27.48 -0.59
CA SER A 212 -6.99 27.47 -2.03
C SER A 212 -6.69 26.07 -2.59
N ILE A 213 -6.56 25.06 -1.72
CA ILE A 213 -6.13 23.73 -2.10
C ILE A 213 -7.27 22.94 -2.74
N LYS A 214 -6.98 22.39 -3.90
CA LYS A 214 -7.86 21.52 -4.69
C LYS A 214 -7.45 20.06 -4.65
N LYS A 215 -6.15 19.79 -4.57
CA LYS A 215 -5.61 18.42 -4.53
C LYS A 215 -4.58 18.29 -3.42
N ILE A 216 -4.67 17.21 -2.66
CA ILE A 216 -3.67 16.82 -1.66
C ILE A 216 -2.98 15.55 -2.15
N GLY A 217 -1.66 15.62 -2.27
CA GLY A 217 -0.82 14.54 -2.73
C GLY A 217 -0.65 13.43 -1.71
N THR A 218 -0.15 12.31 -2.21
CA THR A 218 0.10 11.08 -1.45
C THR A 218 0.95 11.34 -0.20
N ASN A 219 0.56 10.79 0.94
CA ASN A 219 1.27 10.95 2.22
C ASN A 219 1.52 12.41 2.66
N CYS A 220 0.90 13.44 2.05
CA CYS A 220 1.29 14.81 2.37
C CYS A 220 1.13 15.11 3.86
N PHE A 221 0.11 14.62 4.55
CA PHE A 221 -0.08 14.78 5.99
C PHE A 221 0.03 13.46 6.76
N ALA A 222 0.64 12.41 6.20
CA ALA A 222 0.77 11.15 6.94
C ALA A 222 1.61 11.34 8.21
N GLY A 223 1.14 10.79 9.34
CA GLY A 223 1.74 10.95 10.66
C GLY A 223 1.61 12.34 11.27
N ALA A 224 1.03 13.30 10.55
CA ALA A 224 1.01 14.68 10.99
C ALA A 224 0.07 14.86 12.20
N ARG A 225 0.47 15.74 13.10
CA ARG A 225 -0.17 15.97 14.39
C ARG A 225 -1.03 17.21 14.31
N MET A 226 -2.32 16.98 14.09
CA MET A 226 -3.41 17.96 14.17
C MET A 226 -4.63 17.31 14.81
N THR A 227 -5.51 18.10 15.40
CA THR A 227 -6.78 17.62 15.99
C THR A 227 -7.96 17.75 15.03
N GLU A 228 -7.90 18.74 14.15
CA GLU A 228 -8.93 19.02 13.16
C GLU A 228 -8.27 19.42 11.84
N ILE A 229 -8.94 19.10 10.73
CA ILE A 229 -8.59 19.63 9.41
C ILE A 229 -9.83 20.03 8.62
N ASP A 230 -9.81 21.25 8.07
CA ASP A 230 -10.82 21.75 7.13
C ASP A 230 -10.32 21.55 5.69
N LEU A 231 -11.00 20.63 4.99
CA LEU A 231 -10.75 20.29 3.58
C LEU A 231 -11.79 20.90 2.66
N THR A 232 -12.52 21.94 3.09
CA THR A 232 -13.46 22.68 2.25
C THR A 232 -12.74 23.22 1.02
N GLY A 233 -13.18 22.80 -0.16
CA GLY A 233 -12.60 23.16 -1.46
C GLY A 233 -11.68 22.09 -2.07
N VAL A 234 -11.28 21.08 -1.30
CA VAL A 234 -10.44 19.97 -1.78
C VAL A 234 -11.29 18.98 -2.57
N GLU A 235 -10.85 18.65 -3.78
CA GLU A 235 -11.55 17.77 -4.73
C GLU A 235 -10.96 16.35 -4.72
N ILE A 236 -9.66 16.20 -4.44
CA ILE A 236 -8.96 14.90 -4.49
C ILE A 236 -8.02 14.75 -3.30
N LEU A 237 -8.17 13.65 -2.56
CA LEU A 237 -7.21 13.18 -1.56
C LEU A 237 -6.41 12.00 -2.09
N GLY A 238 -5.09 12.16 -2.17
CA GLY A 238 -4.17 11.10 -2.57
C GLY A 238 -4.08 9.96 -1.56
N GLY A 239 -3.44 8.86 -1.97
CA GLY A 239 -3.24 7.70 -1.12
C GLY A 239 -2.46 8.04 0.15
N CYS A 240 -2.81 7.42 1.27
CA CYS A 240 -2.21 7.69 2.58
C CYS A 240 -2.17 9.18 3.01
N ALA A 241 -2.96 10.08 2.41
CA ALA A 241 -2.81 11.54 2.58
C ALA A 241 -2.80 11.97 4.06
N PHE A 242 -3.58 11.33 4.92
CA PHE A 242 -3.68 11.55 6.36
C PHE A 242 -3.48 10.24 7.15
N ALA A 243 -2.76 9.26 6.62
CA ALA A 243 -2.56 7.98 7.31
C ALA A 243 -1.78 8.15 8.62
N ASN A 244 -2.16 7.41 9.67
CA ASN A 244 -1.53 7.39 10.98
C ASN A 244 -1.48 8.76 11.69
N CYS A 245 -2.43 9.67 11.46
CA CYS A 245 -2.51 10.94 12.19
C CYS A 245 -3.00 10.67 13.63
N PRO A 246 -2.13 10.76 14.65
CA PRO A 246 -2.40 10.17 15.97
C PRO A 246 -3.44 10.93 16.80
N ASN A 247 -3.68 12.20 16.45
CA ASN A 247 -4.56 13.10 17.20
C ASN A 247 -5.75 13.59 16.37
N LEU A 248 -5.89 13.18 15.11
CA LEU A 248 -6.91 13.73 14.21
C LEU A 248 -8.29 13.22 14.63
N GLU A 249 -9.12 14.12 15.15
CA GLU A 249 -10.45 13.80 15.71
C GLU A 249 -11.59 14.21 14.76
N ARG A 250 -11.42 15.30 14.03
CA ARG A 250 -12.44 15.90 13.17
C ARG A 250 -11.89 16.24 11.78
N VAL A 251 -12.63 15.84 10.75
CA VAL A 251 -12.34 16.21 9.36
C VAL A 251 -13.60 16.80 8.74
N ILE A 252 -13.46 18.00 8.18
CA ILE A 252 -14.51 18.63 7.38
C ILE A 252 -14.15 18.39 5.91
N LEU A 253 -14.93 17.59 5.20
CA LEU A 253 -14.71 17.28 3.79
C LEU A 253 -15.44 18.27 2.88
N SER A 254 -14.91 18.45 1.67
CA SER A 254 -15.53 19.32 0.67
C SER A 254 -16.81 18.74 0.08
N ASP A 255 -17.78 19.60 -0.22
CA ASP A 255 -18.94 19.25 -1.06
C ASP A 255 -18.56 18.99 -2.53
N SER A 256 -17.37 19.44 -2.95
CA SER A 256 -16.78 19.18 -4.26
C SER A 256 -15.85 17.96 -4.27
N LEU A 257 -15.81 17.17 -3.20
CA LEU A 257 -14.89 16.03 -3.10
C LEU A 257 -15.31 14.94 -4.10
N ILE A 258 -14.36 14.55 -4.95
CA ILE A 258 -14.55 13.54 -5.99
C ILE A 258 -13.99 12.19 -5.52
N MET A 259 -12.82 12.19 -4.87
CA MET A 259 -12.06 10.98 -4.58
C MET A 259 -11.34 11.02 -3.24
N ILE A 260 -11.42 9.91 -2.50
CA ILE A 260 -10.58 9.58 -1.34
C ILE A 260 -9.73 8.37 -1.67
N GLY A 261 -8.41 8.59 -1.77
CA GLY A 261 -7.44 7.58 -2.20
C GLY A 261 -7.20 6.43 -1.21
N GLU A 262 -6.49 5.41 -1.70
CA GLU A 262 -6.11 4.20 -0.96
C GLU A 262 -5.46 4.55 0.39
N TYR A 263 -5.91 3.94 1.49
CA TYR A 263 -5.40 4.22 2.85
C TYR A 263 -5.44 5.69 3.31
N ALA A 264 -6.21 6.59 2.67
CA ALA A 264 -6.13 8.04 2.92
C ALA A 264 -6.22 8.44 4.41
N PHE A 265 -7.04 7.77 5.21
CA PHE A 265 -7.18 7.97 6.66
C PHE A 265 -6.82 6.71 7.47
N TYR A 266 -6.02 5.80 6.92
CA TYR A 266 -5.65 4.55 7.58
C TYR A 266 -5.09 4.78 8.99
N SER A 267 -5.57 4.02 9.98
CA SER A 267 -5.11 4.07 11.38
C SER A 267 -5.20 5.46 12.03
N CYS A 268 -6.19 6.26 11.63
CA CYS A 268 -6.59 7.48 12.34
C CYS A 268 -7.52 7.12 13.53
N ASP A 269 -6.95 6.51 14.56
CA ASP A 269 -7.69 5.94 15.70
C ASP A 269 -8.58 6.93 16.46
N GLN A 270 -8.21 8.21 16.46
CA GLN A 270 -8.97 9.27 17.15
C GLN A 270 -10.07 9.88 16.29
N LEU A 271 -10.13 9.57 14.98
CA LEU A 271 -11.08 10.17 14.06
C LEU A 271 -12.49 9.70 14.41
N ARG A 272 -13.34 10.64 14.82
CA ARG A 272 -14.72 10.40 15.26
C ARG A 272 -15.73 11.18 14.44
N ILE A 273 -15.36 12.36 13.98
CA ILE A 273 -16.26 13.30 13.34
C ILE A 273 -15.83 13.49 11.89
N LEU A 274 -16.69 13.06 10.97
CA LEU A 274 -16.64 13.46 9.57
C LEU A 274 -17.83 14.36 9.27
N GLU A 275 -17.55 15.57 8.82
CA GLU A 275 -18.57 16.52 8.36
C GLU A 275 -18.48 16.69 6.86
N PHE A 276 -19.58 16.45 6.16
CA PHE A 276 -19.61 16.50 4.71
C PHE A 276 -21.06 16.61 4.24
N ASN A 277 -21.32 17.49 3.26
CA ASN A 277 -22.65 17.74 2.72
C ASN A 277 -22.68 17.61 1.19
N THR A 278 -21.99 16.59 0.68
CA THR A 278 -22.04 16.28 -0.75
C THR A 278 -23.45 15.87 -1.19
N GLN A 279 -23.82 16.35 -2.38
CA GLN A 279 -25.02 15.92 -3.13
C GLN A 279 -24.70 14.82 -4.16
N HIS A 280 -23.41 14.49 -4.33
CA HIS A 280 -22.91 13.53 -5.30
C HIS A 280 -22.25 12.34 -4.58
N SER A 281 -22.25 11.18 -5.23
CA SER A 281 -21.50 10.01 -4.77
C SER A 281 -20.00 10.30 -4.80
N ILE A 282 -19.27 9.86 -3.77
CA ILE A 282 -17.81 10.01 -3.68
C ILE A 282 -17.15 8.68 -4.04
N GLU A 283 -16.06 8.72 -4.81
CA GLU A 283 -15.22 7.55 -5.04
C GLU A 283 -14.32 7.29 -3.81
N LEU A 284 -14.54 6.16 -3.14
CA LEU A 284 -13.64 5.65 -2.11
C LEU A 284 -12.74 4.57 -2.70
N GLN A 285 -11.50 4.49 -2.23
CA GLN A 285 -10.55 3.43 -2.59
C GLN A 285 -10.30 2.46 -1.42
N GLU A 286 -9.56 1.39 -1.72
CA GLU A 286 -9.28 0.31 -0.78
C GLU A 286 -8.63 0.84 0.51
N TYR A 287 -9.02 0.26 1.65
CA TYR A 287 -8.48 0.60 2.98
C TYR A 287 -8.62 2.08 3.42
N ALA A 288 -9.36 2.94 2.71
CA ALA A 288 -9.38 4.38 2.95
C ALA A 288 -9.64 4.79 4.42
N PHE A 289 -10.47 4.04 5.15
CA PHE A 289 -10.80 4.25 6.57
C PHE A 289 -10.50 3.02 7.44
N SER A 290 -9.57 2.16 7.01
CA SER A 290 -9.22 0.95 7.75
C SER A 290 -8.50 1.31 9.06
N ASP A 291 -8.84 0.60 10.14
CA ASP A 291 -8.37 0.83 11.52
C ASP A 291 -8.71 2.24 12.07
N CYS A 292 -9.72 2.94 11.51
CA CYS A 292 -10.27 4.18 12.09
C CYS A 292 -11.19 3.88 13.28
N ASN A 293 -10.62 3.43 14.40
CA ASN A 293 -11.37 2.80 15.48
C ASN A 293 -12.48 3.67 16.12
N GLY A 294 -12.41 5.00 16.04
CA GLY A 294 -13.42 5.91 16.59
C GLY A 294 -14.55 6.31 15.64
N LEU A 295 -14.50 5.90 14.37
CA LEU A 295 -15.28 6.48 13.29
C LEU A 295 -16.72 5.95 13.23
N ASP A 296 -17.69 6.87 13.20
CA ASP A 296 -19.06 6.55 12.79
C ASP A 296 -19.16 6.54 11.26
N ILE A 297 -19.31 5.34 10.70
CA ILE A 297 -19.37 5.13 9.25
C ILE A 297 -20.76 5.34 8.65
N SER A 298 -21.80 5.52 9.47
CA SER A 298 -23.19 5.61 8.98
C SER A 298 -23.39 6.75 7.98
N LEU A 299 -22.78 7.91 8.27
CA LEU A 299 -22.78 9.05 7.37
C LEU A 299 -22.09 8.71 6.04
N ILE A 300 -20.97 7.99 6.05
CA ILE A 300 -20.19 7.67 4.84
C ILE A 300 -20.99 6.72 3.95
N LEU A 301 -21.56 5.67 4.55
CA LEU A 301 -22.38 4.69 3.83
C LEU A 301 -23.59 5.35 3.15
N SER A 302 -24.12 6.44 3.69
CA SER A 302 -25.23 7.18 3.08
C SER A 302 -24.85 7.97 1.81
N LYS A 303 -23.55 8.09 1.49
CA LYS A 303 -23.01 8.95 0.43
C LYS A 303 -22.22 8.21 -0.65
N ILE A 304 -22.22 6.88 -0.63
CA ILE A 304 -21.48 6.04 -1.58
C ILE A 304 -22.41 4.96 -2.15
N GLU A 305 -22.08 4.42 -3.30
CA GLU A 305 -22.81 3.28 -3.91
C GLU A 305 -21.98 1.98 -3.85
N TYR A 306 -20.67 2.12 -3.73
CA TYR A 306 -19.70 1.02 -3.72
C TYR A 306 -18.85 1.10 -2.45
N VAL A 307 -18.80 0.02 -1.66
CA VAL A 307 -17.86 -0.10 -0.54
C VAL A 307 -16.64 -0.88 -1.02
N PRO A 308 -15.44 -0.27 -1.09
CA PRO A 308 -14.24 -0.95 -1.55
C PRO A 308 -13.73 -2.04 -0.61
N ASP A 309 -12.85 -2.89 -1.15
CA ASP A 309 -12.15 -3.92 -0.41
C ASP A 309 -11.46 -3.31 0.82
N TYR A 310 -11.68 -3.93 1.98
CA TYR A 310 -11.14 -3.54 3.28
C TYR A 310 -11.31 -2.07 3.71
N CYS A 311 -12.18 -1.29 3.04
CA CYS A 311 -12.33 0.15 3.25
C CYS A 311 -12.61 0.53 4.71
N PHE A 312 -13.41 -0.28 5.40
CA PHE A 312 -13.80 -0.14 6.81
C PHE A 312 -13.38 -1.35 7.64
N ALA A 313 -12.23 -1.96 7.32
CA ALA A 313 -11.69 -3.07 8.08
C ALA A 313 -11.15 -2.60 9.44
N TYR A 314 -11.17 -3.49 10.43
CA TYR A 314 -10.61 -3.34 11.77
C TYR A 314 -11.17 -2.17 12.59
N LEU A 315 -12.44 -1.79 12.41
CA LEU A 315 -13.11 -0.79 13.25
C LEU A 315 -13.55 -1.40 14.59
N LYS A 316 -12.69 -1.36 15.61
CA LYS A 316 -12.85 -2.09 16.88
C LYS A 316 -14.02 -1.60 17.75
N ASN A 317 -14.46 -0.34 17.61
CA ASN A 317 -15.54 0.21 18.45
C ASN A 317 -16.93 0.16 17.81
N VAL A 318 -17.04 -0.32 16.56
CA VAL A 318 -18.33 -0.41 15.86
C VAL A 318 -19.14 -1.58 16.43
N GLN A 319 -20.35 -1.29 16.92
CA GLN A 319 -21.23 -2.30 17.53
C GLN A 319 -22.26 -2.84 16.55
N GLU A 320 -22.72 -2.00 15.64
CA GLU A 320 -23.75 -2.28 14.65
C GLU A 320 -23.41 -1.51 13.38
N ILE A 321 -23.61 -2.14 12.22
CA ILE A 321 -23.46 -1.51 10.91
C ILE A 321 -24.79 -1.66 10.20
N ILE A 322 -25.40 -0.53 9.87
CA ILE A 322 -26.61 -0.48 9.06
C ILE A 322 -26.17 -0.16 7.64
N ILE A 323 -26.31 -1.11 6.73
CA ILE A 323 -26.05 -0.91 5.31
C ILE A 323 -27.28 -0.23 4.70
N PRO A 324 -27.16 1.01 4.19
CA PRO A 324 -28.30 1.71 3.61
C PRO A 324 -28.61 1.20 2.20
N SER A 325 -29.84 1.45 1.73
CA SER A 325 -30.35 0.86 0.49
C SER A 325 -29.69 1.37 -0.80
N ASN A 326 -28.89 2.43 -0.72
CA ASN A 326 -28.10 2.97 -1.84
C ASN A 326 -26.82 2.17 -2.12
N ILE A 327 -26.41 1.25 -1.25
CA ILE A 327 -25.21 0.43 -1.48
C ILE A 327 -25.53 -0.69 -2.48
N GLU A 328 -24.81 -0.70 -3.60
CA GLU A 328 -24.94 -1.68 -4.68
C GLU A 328 -23.91 -2.81 -4.57
N TYR A 329 -22.74 -2.53 -4.00
CA TYR A 329 -21.65 -3.50 -3.87
C TYR A 329 -20.86 -3.34 -2.57
N ILE A 330 -20.45 -4.47 -1.99
CA ILE A 330 -19.56 -4.55 -0.84
C ILE A 330 -18.37 -5.42 -1.21
N GLY A 331 -17.17 -4.83 -1.15
CA GLY A 331 -15.90 -5.45 -1.48
C GLY A 331 -15.44 -6.51 -0.48
N ASP A 332 -14.42 -7.26 -0.90
CA ASP A 332 -13.82 -8.31 -0.06
C ASP A 332 -13.28 -7.70 1.24
N GLY A 333 -13.65 -8.34 2.35
CA GLY A 333 -13.19 -7.89 3.67
C GLY A 333 -13.55 -6.45 4.04
N ALA A 334 -14.48 -5.78 3.35
CA ALA A 334 -14.84 -4.37 3.56
C ALA A 334 -15.05 -3.97 5.04
N PHE A 335 -15.59 -4.89 5.85
CA PHE A 335 -15.82 -4.73 7.29
C PHE A 335 -15.08 -5.80 8.13
N SER A 336 -14.03 -6.42 7.58
CA SER A 336 -13.27 -7.49 8.23
C SER A 336 -12.67 -7.01 9.54
N GLY A 337 -12.78 -7.77 10.63
CA GLY A 337 -12.22 -7.40 11.93
C GLY A 337 -12.97 -6.30 12.70
N SER A 338 -14.02 -5.71 12.12
CA SER A 338 -14.78 -4.59 12.71
C SER A 338 -15.84 -4.99 13.74
N TYR A 339 -15.72 -6.18 14.35
CA TYR A 339 -16.66 -6.68 15.37
C TYR A 339 -15.95 -7.51 16.46
N GLU A 340 -15.86 -6.98 17.67
CA GLU A 340 -15.56 -7.82 18.84
C GLU A 340 -16.83 -8.54 19.32
N LYS A 341 -16.89 -9.87 19.14
CA LYS A 341 -17.82 -10.71 19.90
C LYS A 341 -17.51 -10.56 21.39
N LYS A 342 -18.28 -9.75 22.12
CA LYS A 342 -18.26 -9.75 23.60
C LYS A 342 -18.39 -11.20 24.07
N LYS A 343 -17.32 -11.78 24.62
CA LYS A 343 -17.34 -13.11 25.24
C LYS A 343 -18.41 -13.07 26.34
N LYS A 344 -19.59 -13.64 26.09
CA LYS A 344 -20.62 -13.85 27.12
C LYS A 344 -19.95 -14.64 28.24
N LYS A 345 -19.69 -14.00 29.39
CA LYS A 345 -19.30 -14.70 30.63
C LYS A 345 -20.42 -15.69 30.94
N ARG A 346 -20.22 -16.97 30.61
CA ARG A 346 -21.11 -18.06 31.02
C ARG A 346 -21.09 -18.11 32.54
N LYS A 347 -22.15 -17.60 33.19
CA LYS A 347 -22.45 -17.96 34.58
C LYS A 347 -22.55 -19.48 34.62
N LYS A 348 -21.62 -20.14 35.31
CA LYS A 348 -21.73 -21.58 35.62
C LYS A 348 -23.00 -21.78 36.45
N LYS A 349 -24.09 -22.18 35.80
CA LYS A 349 -25.18 -22.89 36.48
C LYS A 349 -24.69 -24.31 36.70
N GLY A 350 -24.38 -24.65 37.95
CA GLY A 350 -24.23 -26.05 38.35
C GLY A 350 -25.57 -26.76 38.21
N ILE A 351 -25.50 -28.00 37.72
CA ILE A 351 -26.39 -29.17 37.87
C ILE A 351 -25.58 -30.26 37.13
N GLY A 352 -25.06 -31.35 37.71
CA GLY A 352 -25.68 -32.23 38.69
C GLY A 352 -26.45 -33.34 37.97
N ALA A 353 -25.78 -34.44 37.61
CA ALA A 353 -26.29 -35.80 37.35
C ALA A 353 -27.63 -35.94 36.54
N SER A 354 -27.74 -36.60 35.39
CA SER A 354 -27.39 -37.98 34.99
C SER A 354 -28.63 -38.59 34.29
N ARG A 355 -28.39 -39.57 33.40
CA ARG A 355 -29.34 -40.56 32.79
C ARG A 355 -30.11 -40.07 31.55
N HIS A 356 -29.71 -40.55 30.37
CA HIS A 356 -30.18 -41.77 29.67
C HIS A 356 -31.60 -41.64 29.09
N PHE A 357 -31.76 -41.50 27.76
CA PHE A 357 -32.10 -42.58 26.82
C PHE A 357 -32.28 -42.05 25.37
N VAL A 358 -32.16 -43.02 24.45
CA VAL A 358 -32.05 -43.08 22.97
C VAL A 358 -33.34 -42.64 22.23
N PRO A 359 -33.29 -42.32 20.90
CA PRO A 359 -34.26 -41.49 20.18
C PRO A 359 -35.32 -42.28 19.39
N SER A 360 -36.40 -41.61 18.97
CA SER A 360 -37.21 -42.01 17.82
C SER A 360 -38.00 -40.83 17.23
N SER A 361 -38.08 -40.83 15.91
CA SER A 361 -38.63 -39.84 14.97
C SER A 361 -40.16 -39.90 14.83
N PRO A 362 -40.79 -39.33 13.78
CA PRO A 362 -41.71 -38.20 13.83
C PRO A 362 -43.17 -38.61 13.59
N GLU A 363 -44.09 -37.64 13.67
CA GLU A 363 -45.28 -37.43 12.82
C GLU A 363 -46.50 -36.89 13.60
N ASP A 364 -47.08 -35.86 12.97
CA ASP A 364 -48.47 -35.49 12.85
C ASP A 364 -49.22 -34.59 13.86
N VAL A 365 -49.77 -33.55 13.21
CA VAL A 365 -50.78 -32.53 13.54
C VAL A 365 -50.31 -31.22 14.17
#